data_AF-A0A2A9FVW7-F1
#
_entry.id   AF-A0A2A9FVW7-F1
#
_cell.length_a   1.000
_cell.length_b   1.000
_cell.length_c   1.000
_cell.angle_alpha   90.00
_cell.angle_beta   90.00
_cell.angle_gamma   90.00
#
_symmetry.space_group_name_H-M   'P 1'
#
loop_
_entity.id
_entity.type
_entity.pdbx_description
1 polymer ?
#
loop_
_entity_poly.entity_id
_entity_poly.type
_entity_poly.pdbx_seq_one_letter_code
_entity_poly.pdbx_strand_id
1 'polypeptide(L)'
;MMWISFRCKSGGEVDQFWMQFNTPAPTFEGASLLLGLRNLSIVYETASLLIVHETIKTCFDVQLSNQCYKEHGEQHPFGGIERQRPQGATNNHFSYESETFDIELLYEPKIYPFSSSSTPGDLVDTSLSRRNEYGAHHYCPDFVLKIESKHWQKPVTIVLDSKYKDAATIRRFDIDCLTRKYLLNIHQVTNQGRLGVSPVNLLLLMFPHDKSGTIVRTVSPQHCLNGKYPVLPQATAILVKPTEHTLLKEHLLSILEIMNSERRLIS
;
A
#
# COMPACT_ATOMS: atom_id res chain seq x y z
N MET A 1 -1.33 41.00 -16.45
CA MET A 1 -0.70 41.90 -17.45
C MET A 1 0.43 42.64 -16.76
N MET A 2 1.62 42.90 -17.28
CA MET A 2 2.34 42.54 -18.50
C MET A 2 3.74 43.15 -18.24
N TRP A 3 4.81 42.39 -18.49
CA TRP A 3 6.20 42.84 -18.75
C TRP A 3 6.98 43.58 -17.65
N ILE A 4 8.24 43.16 -17.47
CA ILE A 4 9.30 44.08 -17.02
C ILE A 4 10.32 44.17 -18.16
N SER A 5 10.44 45.40 -18.68
CA SER A 5 11.57 45.86 -19.49
C SER A 5 12.59 46.55 -18.58
N PHE A 6 13.86 46.48 -18.98
CA PHE A 6 15.00 47.01 -18.26
C PHE A 6 15.15 48.54 -18.35
N ARG A 7 15.87 49.06 -17.34
CA ARG A 7 16.83 50.19 -17.31
C ARG A 7 16.44 51.53 -16.65
N CYS A 8 17.32 51.85 -15.68
CA CYS A 8 18.09 53.09 -15.46
C CYS A 8 17.61 54.20 -14.51
N LYS A 9 18.53 54.46 -13.56
CA LYS A 9 19.06 55.74 -13.04
C LYS A 9 18.21 56.64 -12.13
N SER A 10 18.94 57.08 -11.09
CA SER A 10 18.80 58.27 -10.23
C SER A 10 17.61 58.35 -9.27
N GLY A 11 17.96 58.23 -7.99
CA GLY A 11 17.68 59.29 -7.00
C GLY A 11 16.31 59.25 -6.31
N GLY A 12 16.35 59.03 -5.00
CA GLY A 12 15.33 59.53 -4.07
C GLY A 12 14.21 58.55 -3.72
N GLU A 13 14.30 58.05 -2.49
CA GLU A 13 13.31 57.43 -1.62
C GLU A 13 11.88 57.20 -2.13
N VAL A 14 11.41 55.95 -2.00
CA VAL A 14 10.00 55.65 -1.78
C VAL A 14 9.92 54.53 -0.74
N ASP A 15 9.20 54.80 0.35
CA ASP A 15 8.85 53.88 1.44
C ASP A 15 8.38 52.52 0.93
N GLN A 16 9.00 51.44 1.42
CA GLN A 16 8.60 50.06 1.15
C GLN A 16 8.05 49.39 2.41
N PHE A 17 6.84 48.87 2.21
CA PHE A 17 6.15 47.86 3.01
C PHE A 17 7.09 46.75 3.50
N TRP A 18 7.10 46.51 4.81
CA TRP A 18 7.78 45.39 5.45
C TRP A 18 6.98 44.09 5.23
N MET A 19 7.45 43.23 4.33
CA MET A 19 7.16 41.79 4.35
C MET A 19 8.47 41.05 4.60
N GLN A 20 8.75 40.75 5.86
CA GLN A 20 9.95 40.03 6.28
C GLN A 20 9.69 38.53 6.20
N PHE A 21 9.82 37.93 5.00
CA PHE A 21 10.05 36.50 4.87
C PHE A 21 11.50 36.22 5.30
N ASN A 22 11.69 35.90 6.59
CA ASN A 22 12.91 35.27 7.06
C ASN A 22 12.92 33.80 6.62
N THR A 23 13.16 33.55 5.34
CA THR A 23 13.66 32.25 4.89
C THR A 23 15.18 32.35 4.74
N PRO A 24 15.98 31.69 5.59
CA PRO A 24 17.42 31.70 5.42
C PRO A 24 17.79 31.06 4.08
N ALA A 25 18.79 31.65 3.42
CA ALA A 25 19.34 31.15 2.16
C ALA A 25 19.82 29.70 2.31
N PRO A 26 19.66 28.84 1.27
CA PRO A 26 20.03 27.44 1.36
C PRO A 26 21.56 27.33 1.50
N THR A 27 22.01 26.97 2.69
CA THR A 27 23.38 26.51 2.94
C THR A 27 23.57 25.12 2.32
N PHE A 28 24.81 24.79 1.97
CA PHE A 28 25.24 23.52 1.35
C PHE A 28 25.03 22.25 2.25
N GLU A 29 24.05 22.25 3.15
CA GLU A 29 23.57 21.09 3.92
C GLU A 29 22.62 20.18 3.10
N GLY A 30 22.35 20.52 1.84
CA GLY A 30 21.57 19.69 0.92
C GLY A 30 22.27 18.39 0.49
N ALA A 31 23.61 18.35 0.50
CA ALA A 31 24.36 17.13 0.15
C ALA A 31 24.23 16.05 1.23
N SER A 32 24.11 16.44 2.50
CA SER A 32 23.80 15.53 3.62
C SER A 32 22.35 15.04 3.60
N LEU A 33 21.40 15.85 3.12
CA LEU A 33 20.01 15.41 2.91
C LEU A 33 19.93 14.31 1.84
N LEU A 34 20.70 14.46 0.75
CA LEU A 34 20.81 13.46 -0.31
C LEU A 34 21.58 12.20 0.12
N LEU A 35 22.56 12.31 1.01
CA LEU A 35 23.21 11.16 1.67
C LEU A 35 22.29 10.48 2.71
N GLY A 36 21.30 11.21 3.24
CA GLY A 36 20.23 10.70 4.11
C GLY A 36 19.18 9.85 3.38
N LEU A 37 19.10 9.95 2.04
CA LEU A 37 18.32 9.05 1.16
C LEU A 37 18.97 7.67 0.99
N ARG A 38 19.70 7.19 2.01
CA ARG A 38 20.47 5.94 1.98
C ARG A 38 19.62 4.69 1.70
N ASN A 39 18.30 4.80 1.69
CA ASN A 39 17.42 3.73 1.28
C ASN A 39 16.32 4.23 0.33
N LEU A 40 16.63 4.25 -0.97
CA LEU A 40 15.66 4.53 -2.05
C LEU A 40 14.43 3.62 -1.98
N SER A 41 14.54 2.42 -1.37
CA SER A 41 13.40 1.54 -1.13
C SER A 41 12.39 2.17 -0.17
N ILE A 42 12.85 2.74 0.96
CA ILE A 42 11.97 3.38 1.95
C ILE A 42 11.29 4.62 1.35
N VAL A 43 12.04 5.41 0.58
CA VAL A 43 11.49 6.59 -0.12
C VAL A 43 10.40 6.16 -1.09
N TYR A 44 10.63 5.09 -1.84
CA TYR A 44 9.67 4.56 -2.79
C TYR A 44 8.44 3.95 -2.11
N GLU A 45 8.61 3.22 -1.02
CA GLU A 45 7.52 2.70 -0.20
C GLU A 45 6.65 3.84 0.36
N THR A 46 7.27 4.89 0.90
CA THR A 46 6.56 6.09 1.37
C THR A 46 5.80 6.77 0.23
N ALA A 47 6.41 6.90 -0.95
CA ALA A 47 5.74 7.43 -2.12
C ALA A 47 4.57 6.54 -2.58
N SER A 48 4.73 5.22 -2.47
CA SER A 48 3.69 4.23 -2.78
C SER A 48 2.50 4.35 -1.83
N LEU A 49 2.74 4.56 -0.53
CA LEU A 49 1.69 4.82 0.46
C LEU A 49 0.83 6.00 0.03
N LEU A 50 1.44 7.14 -0.33
CA LEU A 50 0.71 8.33 -0.79
C LEU A 50 -0.13 8.05 -2.04
N ILE A 51 0.44 7.32 -3.01
CA ILE A 51 -0.26 6.94 -4.24
C ILE A 51 -1.45 6.01 -3.94
N VAL A 52 -1.26 5.03 -3.04
CA VAL A 52 -2.31 4.11 -2.61
C VAL A 52 -3.46 4.87 -1.93
N HIS A 53 -3.16 5.81 -1.02
CA HIS A 53 -4.16 6.67 -0.39
C HIS A 53 -5.04 7.40 -1.41
N GLU A 54 -4.42 8.08 -2.37
CA GLU A 54 -5.14 8.86 -3.37
C GLU A 54 -5.93 7.97 -4.34
N THR A 55 -5.37 6.80 -4.69
CA THR A 55 -6.05 5.84 -5.56
C THR A 55 -7.26 5.21 -4.88
N ILE A 56 -7.19 4.89 -3.58
CA ILE A 56 -8.34 4.36 -2.81
C ILE A 56 -9.49 5.36 -2.83
N LYS A 57 -9.23 6.62 -2.45
CA LYS A 57 -10.25 7.68 -2.45
C LYS A 57 -10.91 7.82 -3.83
N THR A 58 -10.10 7.82 -4.89
CA THR A 58 -10.58 8.02 -6.26
C THR A 58 -11.35 6.83 -6.81
N CYS A 59 -10.92 5.59 -6.53
CA CYS A 59 -11.54 4.38 -7.08
C CYS A 59 -12.85 4.01 -6.38
N PHE A 60 -12.94 4.25 -5.08
CA PHE A 60 -14.07 3.81 -4.25
C PHE A 60 -14.98 4.95 -3.80
N ASP A 61 -14.65 6.19 -4.15
CA ASP A 61 -15.37 7.41 -3.72
C ASP A 61 -15.57 7.45 -2.20
N VAL A 62 -14.48 7.20 -1.47
CA VAL A 62 -14.43 7.15 0.00
C VAL A 62 -13.65 8.32 0.56
N GLN A 63 -13.95 8.68 1.81
CA GLN A 63 -13.19 9.69 2.56
C GLN A 63 -12.47 9.04 3.73
N LEU A 64 -11.31 9.58 4.12
CA LEU A 64 -10.57 9.12 5.29
C LEU A 64 -11.40 9.43 6.55
N SER A 65 -11.89 8.40 7.24
CA SER A 65 -12.69 8.53 8.46
C SER A 65 -11.81 8.54 9.71
N ASN A 66 -10.78 7.69 9.74
CA ASN A 66 -9.88 7.55 10.89
C ASN A 66 -8.44 7.25 10.47
N GLN A 67 -7.49 7.64 11.31
CA GLN A 67 -6.09 7.22 11.21
C GLN A 67 -5.47 7.13 12.59
N CYS A 68 -4.75 6.05 12.86
CA CYS A 68 -4.14 5.83 14.17
C CYS A 68 -2.84 5.04 14.08
N TYR A 69 -2.17 4.93 15.22
CA TYR A 69 -1.02 4.07 15.40
C TYR A 69 -1.44 2.81 16.16
N LYS A 70 -1.20 1.65 15.54
CA LYS A 70 -1.39 0.33 16.11
C LYS A 70 -0.03 -0.28 16.45
N GLU A 71 0.15 -0.63 17.72
CA GLU A 71 1.29 -1.40 18.19
C GLU A 71 1.10 -2.88 17.85
N HIS A 72 2.07 -3.45 17.13
CA HIS A 72 2.07 -4.86 16.73
C HIS A 72 2.87 -5.73 17.72
N GLY A 73 2.38 -6.94 18.00
CA GLY A 73 3.08 -7.92 18.83
C GLY A 73 2.51 -9.33 18.68
N GLU A 74 3.28 -10.35 19.04
CA GLU A 74 2.88 -11.78 18.94
C GLU A 74 1.63 -12.09 19.79
N GLN A 75 1.49 -11.39 20.90
CA GLN A 75 0.37 -11.49 21.83
C GLN A 75 -0.85 -10.62 21.44
N HIS A 76 -0.81 -9.93 20.31
CA HIS A 76 -1.86 -9.03 19.84
C HIS A 76 -2.59 -9.65 18.64
N PRO A 77 -3.88 -9.32 18.44
CA PRO A 77 -4.58 -9.71 17.23
C PRO A 77 -3.92 -9.09 15.99
N PHE A 78 -4.26 -9.62 14.81
CA PHE A 78 -3.80 -9.04 13.56
C PHE A 78 -4.29 -7.59 13.43
N GLY A 79 -3.43 -6.72 12.91
CA GLY A 79 -3.67 -5.27 12.88
C GLY A 79 -3.29 -4.54 14.16
N GLY A 80 -2.87 -5.26 15.21
CA GLY A 80 -2.32 -4.67 16.43
C GLY A 80 -3.34 -3.99 17.33
N ILE A 81 -2.84 -3.30 18.35
CA ILE A 81 -3.66 -2.58 19.34
C ILE A 81 -3.40 -1.08 19.27
N GLU A 82 -4.43 -0.27 19.42
CA GLU A 82 -4.27 1.18 19.37
C GLU A 82 -3.47 1.71 20.55
N ARG A 83 -2.47 2.55 20.25
CA ARG A 83 -1.59 3.16 21.24
C ARG A 83 -1.28 4.60 20.86
N GLN A 84 -0.77 5.34 21.84
CA GLN A 84 -0.23 6.66 21.58
C GLN A 84 0.94 6.55 20.60
N ARG A 85 0.85 7.28 19.49
CA ARG A 85 1.87 7.28 18.44
C ARG A 85 3.22 7.75 19.01
N PRO A 86 4.30 6.97 18.88
CA PRO A 86 5.64 7.38 19.27
C PRO A 86 6.11 8.62 18.50
N GLN A 87 7.01 9.40 19.10
CA GLN A 87 7.62 10.56 18.44
C GLN A 87 8.42 10.10 17.20
N GLY A 88 8.14 10.69 16.04
CA GLY A 88 8.81 10.35 14.78
C GLY A 88 8.22 9.15 14.03
N ALA A 89 7.25 8.42 14.60
CA ALA A 89 6.54 7.36 13.90
C ALA A 89 5.37 7.92 13.06
N THR A 90 5.05 7.26 11.95
CA THR A 90 3.84 7.52 11.17
C THR A 90 2.65 6.75 11.74
N ASN A 91 1.43 7.17 11.40
CA ASN A 91 0.28 6.28 11.55
C ASN A 91 0.45 5.08 10.63
N ASN A 92 -0.07 3.92 11.05
CA ASN A 92 0.06 2.67 10.31
C ASN A 92 -1.28 1.96 10.09
N HIS A 93 -2.38 2.62 10.47
CA HIS A 93 -3.74 2.15 10.26
C HIS A 93 -4.59 3.33 9.78
N PHE A 94 -5.28 3.12 8.67
CA PHE A 94 -6.11 4.12 8.02
C PHE A 94 -7.46 3.49 7.64
N SER A 95 -8.54 4.15 8.01
CA SER A 95 -9.91 3.73 7.69
C SER A 95 -10.54 4.75 6.74
N TYR A 96 -11.21 4.25 5.70
CA TYR A 96 -11.96 5.06 4.76
C TYR A 96 -13.37 4.53 4.64
N GLU A 97 -14.32 5.45 4.58
CA GLU A 97 -15.74 5.10 4.58
C GLU A 97 -16.48 5.89 3.51
N SER A 98 -17.51 5.25 2.98
CA SER A 98 -18.59 5.88 2.22
C SER A 98 -19.91 5.20 2.55
N GLU A 99 -21.00 5.59 1.89
CA GLU A 99 -22.27 4.89 2.07
C GLU A 99 -22.21 3.42 1.64
N THR A 100 -21.29 3.06 0.75
CA THR A 100 -21.22 1.73 0.12
C THR A 100 -20.04 0.89 0.61
N PHE A 101 -18.90 1.53 0.90
CA PHE A 101 -17.64 0.86 1.20
C PHE A 101 -17.12 1.21 2.59
N ASP A 102 -16.51 0.22 3.23
CA ASP A 102 -15.64 0.36 4.39
C ASP A 102 -14.28 -0.23 4.00
N ILE A 103 -13.22 0.56 4.11
CA ILE A 103 -11.89 0.21 3.61
C ILE A 103 -10.86 0.43 4.71
N GLU A 104 -10.09 -0.62 4.99
CA GLU A 104 -8.97 -0.60 5.93
C GLU A 104 -7.65 -0.72 5.15
N LEU A 105 -6.75 0.24 5.34
CA LEU A 105 -5.37 0.18 4.88
C LEU A 105 -4.43 0.06 6.08
N LEU A 106 -3.72 -1.06 6.15
CA LEU A 106 -2.69 -1.32 7.13
C LEU A 106 -1.32 -1.12 6.49
N TYR A 107 -0.48 -0.28 7.10
CA TYR A 107 0.89 -0.02 6.66
C TYR A 107 1.89 -0.79 7.54
N GLU A 108 2.80 -1.53 6.92
CA GLU A 108 3.73 -2.48 7.56
C GLU A 108 3.08 -3.39 8.64
N PRO A 109 1.92 -4.04 8.35
CA PRO A 109 1.30 -4.92 9.33
C PRO A 109 2.15 -6.16 9.60
N LYS A 110 2.23 -6.58 10.87
CA LYS A 110 2.87 -7.85 11.24
C LYS A 110 1.86 -8.98 11.28
N ILE A 111 2.12 -10.01 10.47
CA ILE A 111 1.32 -11.23 10.38
C ILE A 111 2.09 -12.34 11.07
N TYR A 112 1.68 -12.64 12.29
CA TYR A 112 2.30 -13.66 13.14
C TYR A 112 1.75 -15.06 12.85
N PRO A 113 2.44 -16.12 13.29
CA PRO A 113 1.98 -17.48 13.13
C PRO A 113 0.72 -17.71 13.96
N PHE A 114 -0.12 -18.64 13.50
CA PHE A 114 -1.33 -19.00 14.24
C PHE A 114 -1.00 -19.46 15.67
N SER A 115 -1.64 -18.85 16.66
CA SER A 115 -1.39 -19.10 18.08
C SER A 115 -2.66 -19.02 18.90
N SER A 116 -2.56 -19.26 20.21
CA SER A 116 -3.69 -19.09 21.15
C SER A 116 -4.17 -17.64 21.27
N SER A 117 -3.35 -16.66 20.85
CA SER A 117 -3.71 -15.24 20.85
C SER A 117 -4.46 -14.82 19.58
N SER A 118 -4.53 -15.69 18.56
CA SER A 118 -5.21 -15.39 17.32
C SER A 118 -6.73 -15.39 17.50
N THR A 119 -7.38 -14.37 16.96
CA THR A 119 -8.82 -14.12 17.07
C THR A 119 -9.52 -14.27 15.71
N PRO A 120 -10.84 -14.55 15.67
CA PRO A 120 -11.58 -14.61 14.42
C PRO A 120 -11.38 -13.37 13.55
N GLY A 121 -11.11 -13.58 12.26
CA GLY A 121 -10.82 -12.54 11.29
C GLY A 121 -9.32 -12.26 11.10
N ASP A 122 -8.46 -12.70 12.02
CA ASP A 122 -7.01 -12.46 11.94
C ASP A 122 -6.38 -13.12 10.72
N LEU A 123 -5.47 -12.37 10.07
CA LEU A 123 -4.52 -12.94 9.13
C LEU A 123 -3.37 -13.58 9.92
N VAL A 124 -3.04 -14.82 9.59
CA VAL A 124 -1.99 -15.58 10.27
C VAL A 124 -1.06 -16.28 9.28
N ASP A 125 0.21 -16.36 9.65
CA ASP A 125 1.24 -17.09 8.92
C ASP A 125 1.15 -18.60 9.23
N THR A 126 1.07 -19.43 8.20
CA THR A 126 1.03 -20.90 8.31
C THR A 126 2.28 -21.57 7.76
N SER A 127 3.33 -20.78 7.48
CA SER A 127 4.59 -21.31 6.98
C SER A 127 5.36 -22.10 8.03
N LEU A 128 6.26 -22.97 7.55
CA LEU A 128 7.19 -23.75 8.39
C LEU A 128 8.33 -22.87 8.93
N SER A 129 7.98 -21.81 9.65
CA SER A 129 8.95 -20.84 10.18
C SER A 129 9.22 -21.10 11.66
N ARG A 130 10.50 -21.06 12.05
CA ARG A 130 10.93 -21.28 13.44
C ARG A 130 11.09 -19.94 14.16
N ARG A 131 10.74 -19.91 15.44
CA ARG A 131 11.10 -18.81 16.35
C ARG A 131 12.62 -18.66 16.37
N ASN A 132 13.12 -17.43 16.35
CA ASN A 132 14.54 -17.12 16.47
C ASN A 132 14.80 -16.26 17.72
N GLU A 133 16.06 -15.88 17.93
CA GLU A 133 16.49 -15.03 19.04
C GLU A 133 15.84 -13.63 19.06
N TYR A 134 15.29 -13.19 17.92
CA TYR A 134 14.58 -11.90 17.76
C TYR A 134 13.06 -12.02 17.91
N GLY A 135 12.55 -13.20 18.29
CA GLY A 135 11.14 -13.46 18.55
C GLY A 135 10.47 -14.37 17.53
N ALA A 136 9.14 -14.35 17.49
CA ALA A 136 8.38 -15.09 16.49
C ALA A 136 8.61 -14.52 15.10
N HIS A 137 8.87 -15.42 14.15
CA HIS A 137 8.84 -15.10 12.75
C HIS A 137 7.48 -14.46 12.40
N HIS A 138 7.50 -13.43 11.57
CA HIS A 138 6.28 -12.82 11.05
C HIS A 138 6.50 -12.37 9.62
N TYR A 139 5.42 -12.37 8.85
CA TYR A 139 5.38 -11.67 7.58
C TYR A 139 5.05 -10.20 7.80
N CYS A 140 5.69 -9.35 7.01
CA CYS A 140 5.50 -7.90 7.03
C CYS A 140 5.43 -7.44 5.58
N PRO A 141 4.27 -7.54 4.91
CA PRO A 141 4.05 -6.82 3.66
C PRO A 141 4.05 -5.31 3.92
N ASP A 142 4.33 -4.52 2.90
CA ASP A 142 4.31 -3.06 3.03
C ASP A 142 2.88 -2.55 3.28
N PHE A 143 1.89 -3.15 2.60
CA PHE A 143 0.48 -2.79 2.78
C PHE A 143 -0.46 -4.00 2.76
N VAL A 144 -1.49 -3.96 3.59
CA VAL A 144 -2.67 -4.82 3.46
C VAL A 144 -3.89 -3.94 3.35
N LEU A 145 -4.62 -4.08 2.26
CA LEU A 145 -5.85 -3.38 1.97
C LEU A 145 -7.02 -4.37 2.10
N LYS A 146 -7.93 -4.11 3.04
CA LYS A 146 -9.21 -4.83 3.14
C LYS A 146 -10.33 -3.92 2.68
N ILE A 147 -11.18 -4.44 1.82
CA ILE A 147 -12.28 -3.71 1.22
C ILE A 147 -13.55 -4.50 1.52
N GLU A 148 -14.44 -3.87 2.28
CA GLU A 148 -15.77 -4.35 2.55
C GLU A 148 -16.77 -3.51 1.79
N SER A 149 -17.81 -4.17 1.27
CA SER A 149 -18.94 -3.50 0.64
C SER A 149 -20.23 -4.08 1.19
N LYS A 150 -21.21 -3.21 1.43
CA LYS A 150 -22.57 -3.62 1.81
C LYS A 150 -23.25 -4.52 0.76
N HIS A 151 -22.69 -4.58 -0.46
CA HIS A 151 -23.23 -5.37 -1.57
C HIS A 151 -22.46 -6.66 -1.84
N TRP A 152 -21.30 -6.87 -1.21
CA TRP A 152 -20.49 -8.06 -1.42
C TRP A 152 -20.76 -9.09 -0.33
N GLN A 153 -20.74 -10.38 -0.69
CA GLN A 153 -20.91 -11.45 0.30
C GLN A 153 -19.64 -11.69 1.14
N LYS A 154 -18.48 -11.31 0.58
CA LYS A 154 -17.17 -11.50 1.21
C LYS A 154 -16.31 -10.26 0.99
N PRO A 155 -15.47 -9.90 1.97
CA PRO A 155 -14.48 -8.84 1.80
C PRO A 155 -13.46 -9.21 0.72
N VAL A 156 -12.83 -8.19 0.15
CA VAL A 156 -11.62 -8.36 -0.66
C VAL A 156 -10.40 -8.02 0.18
N THR A 157 -9.42 -8.90 0.21
CA THR A 157 -8.10 -8.61 0.79
C THR A 157 -7.04 -8.55 -0.31
N ILE A 158 -6.34 -7.42 -0.38
CA ILE A 158 -5.23 -7.17 -1.30
C ILE A 158 -3.96 -6.96 -0.48
N VAL A 159 -2.92 -7.72 -0.77
CA VAL A 159 -1.58 -7.48 -0.23
C VAL A 159 -0.80 -6.68 -1.26
N LEU A 160 -0.29 -5.51 -0.88
CA LEU A 160 0.59 -4.71 -1.73
C LEU A 160 1.99 -4.66 -1.15
N ASP A 161 2.99 -4.75 -2.01
CA ASP A 161 4.39 -4.80 -1.58
C ASP A 161 5.26 -4.07 -2.62
N SER A 162 5.92 -3.01 -2.18
CA SER A 162 6.71 -2.09 -3.00
C SER A 162 8.14 -2.59 -3.15
N LYS A 163 8.60 -2.72 -4.40
CA LYS A 163 9.96 -3.13 -4.73
C LYS A 163 10.64 -2.10 -5.60
N TYR A 164 11.71 -1.48 -5.07
CA TYR A 164 12.58 -0.59 -5.84
C TYR A 164 13.49 -1.39 -6.79
N LYS A 165 12.88 -2.01 -7.79
CA LYS A 165 13.48 -2.93 -8.78
C LYS A 165 12.78 -2.75 -10.12
N ASP A 166 13.30 -3.38 -11.17
CA ASP A 166 12.64 -3.46 -12.48
C ASP A 166 11.81 -4.75 -12.62
N ALA A 167 10.96 -4.78 -13.64
CA ALA A 167 10.06 -5.90 -13.92
C ALA A 167 10.82 -7.24 -14.13
N ALA A 168 12.00 -7.21 -14.73
CA ALA A 168 12.81 -8.42 -14.98
C ALA A 168 13.32 -9.01 -13.66
N THR A 169 13.80 -8.17 -12.76
CA THR A 169 14.28 -8.58 -11.44
C THR A 169 13.13 -9.13 -10.60
N ILE A 170 11.98 -8.46 -10.60
CA ILE A 170 10.79 -8.90 -9.88
C ILE A 170 10.30 -10.26 -10.39
N ARG A 171 10.21 -10.42 -11.71
CA ARG A 171 9.83 -11.70 -12.33
C ARG A 171 10.76 -12.83 -11.91
N ARG A 172 12.07 -12.56 -11.83
CA ARG A 172 13.08 -13.59 -11.57
C ARG A 172 13.19 -13.97 -10.09
N PHE A 173 13.01 -13.03 -9.17
CA PHE A 173 13.39 -13.23 -7.77
C PHE A 173 12.26 -13.01 -6.76
N ASP A 174 11.29 -12.15 -7.07
CA ASP A 174 10.33 -11.69 -6.06
C ASP A 174 8.96 -12.34 -6.23
N ILE A 175 8.40 -12.38 -7.45
CA ILE A 175 6.96 -12.69 -7.64
C ILE A 175 6.57 -14.09 -7.15
N ASP A 176 7.34 -15.13 -7.46
CA ASP A 176 7.03 -16.50 -7.04
C ASP A 176 7.24 -16.68 -5.52
N CYS A 177 8.29 -16.06 -4.99
CA CYS A 177 8.59 -16.09 -3.56
C CYS A 177 7.48 -15.41 -2.75
N LEU A 178 7.08 -14.20 -3.15
CA LEU A 178 6.04 -13.43 -2.49
C LEU A 178 4.65 -14.03 -2.71
N THR A 179 4.40 -14.67 -3.86
CA THR A 179 3.16 -15.44 -4.09
C THR A 179 3.05 -16.56 -3.07
N ARG A 180 4.11 -17.34 -2.87
CA ARG A 180 4.12 -18.38 -1.84
C ARG A 180 3.94 -17.78 -0.44
N LYS A 181 4.67 -16.70 -0.14
CA LYS A 181 4.65 -16.01 1.15
C LYS A 181 3.26 -15.48 1.50
N TYR A 182 2.68 -14.64 0.64
CA TYR A 182 1.49 -13.87 0.96
C TYR A 182 0.20 -14.49 0.43
N LEU A 183 0.24 -15.17 -0.71
CA LEU A 183 -0.96 -15.74 -1.29
C LEU A 183 -1.26 -17.14 -0.73
N LEU A 184 -0.23 -17.97 -0.56
CA LEU A 184 -0.40 -19.38 -0.18
C LEU A 184 -0.23 -19.64 1.32
N ASN A 185 0.59 -18.86 2.03
CA ASN A 185 0.91 -19.11 3.45
C ASN A 185 0.20 -18.17 4.43
N ILE A 186 -0.58 -17.19 3.96
CA ILE A 186 -1.46 -16.39 4.82
C ILE A 186 -2.84 -17.05 4.81
N HIS A 187 -3.35 -17.35 6.00
CA HIS A 187 -4.71 -17.86 6.18
C HIS A 187 -5.50 -16.97 7.14
N GLN A 188 -6.83 -17.09 7.13
CA GLN A 188 -7.69 -16.38 8.06
C GLN A 188 -8.18 -17.29 9.17
N VAL A 189 -8.23 -16.78 10.40
CA VAL A 189 -8.92 -17.46 11.50
C VAL A 189 -10.43 -17.32 11.31
N THR A 190 -11.14 -18.43 11.29
CA THR A 190 -12.61 -18.49 11.17
C THR A 190 -13.31 -18.12 12.48
N ASN A 191 -14.61 -17.87 12.43
CA ASN A 191 -15.46 -17.64 13.61
C ASN A 191 -15.44 -18.78 14.64
N GLN A 192 -15.00 -19.98 14.24
CA GLN A 192 -14.85 -21.14 15.13
C GLN A 192 -13.46 -21.25 15.75
N GLY A 193 -12.57 -20.27 15.53
CA GLY A 193 -11.18 -20.30 16.00
C GLY A 193 -10.28 -21.28 15.24
N ARG A 194 -10.74 -21.81 14.10
CA ARG A 194 -9.96 -22.71 13.22
C ARG A 194 -9.39 -21.95 12.03
N LEU A 195 -8.35 -22.48 11.40
CA LEU A 195 -7.81 -21.93 10.15
C LEU A 195 -8.77 -22.18 8.98
N GLY A 196 -9.11 -21.12 8.27
CA GLY A 196 -9.84 -21.15 7.00
C GLY A 196 -8.89 -21.26 5.81
N VAL A 197 -9.37 -20.91 4.62
CA VAL A 197 -8.55 -20.76 3.41
C VAL A 197 -7.83 -19.41 3.42
N SER A 198 -6.88 -19.22 2.49
CA SER A 198 -6.27 -17.90 2.26
C SER A 198 -7.33 -16.88 1.88
N PRO A 199 -7.45 -15.75 2.60
CA PRO A 199 -8.40 -14.68 2.28
C PRO A 199 -7.86 -13.70 1.24
N VAL A 200 -6.57 -13.83 0.84
CA VAL A 200 -5.93 -12.88 -0.07
C VAL A 200 -6.42 -13.13 -1.49
N ASN A 201 -7.11 -12.14 -2.06
CA ASN A 201 -7.61 -12.20 -3.44
C ASN A 201 -6.52 -11.77 -4.43
N LEU A 202 -5.73 -10.76 -4.06
CA LEU A 202 -4.72 -10.18 -4.95
C LEU A 202 -3.42 -9.90 -4.21
N LEU A 203 -2.31 -10.37 -4.76
CA LEU A 203 -0.98 -9.88 -4.44
C LEU A 203 -0.53 -8.91 -5.54
N LEU A 204 -0.30 -7.66 -5.18
CA LEU A 204 0.10 -6.59 -6.09
C LEU A 204 1.50 -6.07 -5.74
N LEU A 205 2.50 -6.43 -6.54
CA LEU A 205 3.83 -5.87 -6.39
C LEU A 205 3.94 -4.55 -7.16
N MET A 206 4.36 -3.49 -6.49
CA MET A 206 4.49 -2.16 -7.10
C MET A 206 5.96 -1.85 -7.35
N PHE A 207 6.33 -1.39 -8.54
CA PHE A 207 7.73 -1.06 -8.85
C PHE A 207 7.89 0.22 -9.68
N PRO A 208 9.01 0.96 -9.55
CA PRO A 208 9.16 2.26 -10.21
C PRO A 208 9.91 2.23 -11.55
N HIS A 209 10.58 1.13 -11.91
CA HIS A 209 11.47 1.08 -13.08
C HIS A 209 10.84 0.35 -14.28
N ASP A 210 10.66 1.08 -15.39
CA ASP A 210 10.01 0.62 -16.63
C ASP A 210 10.96 0.01 -17.67
N LYS A 211 12.28 0.04 -17.42
CA LYS A 211 13.33 -0.41 -18.36
C LYS A 211 13.07 -1.78 -18.99
N SER A 212 12.47 -2.70 -18.23
CA SER A 212 12.20 -4.08 -18.64
C SER A 212 10.71 -4.41 -18.79
N GLY A 213 9.87 -3.37 -18.93
CA GLY A 213 8.43 -3.49 -19.04
C GLY A 213 7.68 -2.94 -17.83
N THR A 214 6.35 -2.84 -17.98
CA THR A 214 5.48 -2.15 -17.01
C THR A 214 4.60 -3.11 -16.20
N ILE A 215 4.53 -4.38 -16.60
CA ILE A 215 3.69 -5.40 -15.94
C ILE A 215 4.42 -6.75 -15.92
N VAL A 216 4.31 -7.48 -14.80
CA VAL A 216 4.65 -8.90 -14.69
C VAL A 216 3.39 -9.68 -14.37
N ARG A 217 2.96 -10.54 -15.30
CA ARG A 217 1.78 -11.40 -15.14
C ARG A 217 2.19 -12.80 -14.70
N THR A 218 1.41 -13.42 -13.83
CA THR A 218 1.55 -14.83 -13.43
C THR A 218 0.57 -15.75 -14.16
N VAL A 219 -0.46 -15.16 -14.78
CA VAL A 219 -1.49 -15.85 -15.57
C VAL A 219 -1.49 -15.33 -17.01
N SER A 220 -2.13 -16.07 -17.90
CA SER A 220 -2.28 -15.61 -19.30
C SER A 220 -3.11 -14.32 -19.37
N PRO A 221 -2.93 -13.49 -20.41
CA PRO A 221 -3.62 -12.20 -20.52
C PRO A 221 -5.15 -12.29 -20.43
N GLN A 222 -5.74 -13.35 -20.97
CA GLN A 222 -7.19 -13.58 -20.92
C GLN A 222 -7.72 -13.80 -19.49
N HIS A 223 -6.85 -14.21 -18.56
CA HIS A 223 -7.20 -14.49 -17.17
C HIS A 223 -6.72 -13.42 -16.18
N CYS A 224 -6.06 -12.36 -16.66
CA CYS A 224 -5.75 -11.21 -15.83
C CYS A 224 -7.03 -10.52 -15.33
N LEU A 225 -6.92 -9.67 -14.31
CA LEU A 225 -8.06 -8.93 -13.74
C LEU A 225 -8.89 -8.15 -14.78
N ASN A 226 -8.23 -7.59 -15.80
CA ASN A 226 -8.86 -6.88 -16.92
C ASN A 226 -9.02 -7.74 -18.18
N GLY A 227 -8.81 -9.05 -18.04
CA GLY A 227 -8.96 -10.03 -19.11
C GLY A 227 -10.41 -10.43 -19.34
N LYS A 228 -10.65 -11.27 -20.35
CA LYS A 228 -12.00 -11.75 -20.68
C LYS A 228 -12.60 -12.68 -19.63
N TYR A 229 -11.75 -13.44 -18.93
CA TYR A 229 -12.12 -14.46 -17.95
C TYR A 229 -11.23 -14.31 -16.72
N PRO A 230 -11.38 -13.20 -15.96
CA PRO A 230 -10.51 -12.90 -14.83
C PRO A 230 -10.57 -14.01 -13.77
N VAL A 231 -9.44 -14.31 -13.15
CA VAL A 231 -9.35 -15.32 -12.09
C VAL A 231 -8.80 -14.72 -10.81
N LEU A 232 -9.37 -15.14 -9.67
CA LEU A 232 -8.86 -14.88 -8.34
C LEU A 232 -8.69 -16.21 -7.60
N PRO A 233 -7.68 -16.35 -6.72
CA PRO A 233 -6.67 -15.34 -6.43
C PRO A 233 -5.61 -15.16 -7.53
N GLN A 234 -4.95 -14.00 -7.58
CA GLN A 234 -3.88 -13.71 -8.54
C GLN A 234 -2.70 -12.95 -7.90
N ALA A 235 -1.48 -13.18 -8.40
CA ALA A 235 -0.33 -12.31 -8.16
C ALA A 235 0.07 -11.56 -9.44
N THR A 236 0.40 -10.28 -9.33
CA THR A 236 0.86 -9.47 -10.47
C THR A 236 1.80 -8.39 -9.98
N ALA A 237 2.70 -7.92 -10.84
CA ALA A 237 3.52 -6.75 -10.57
C ALA A 237 3.22 -5.65 -11.59
N ILE A 238 3.16 -4.41 -11.13
CA ILE A 238 2.84 -3.25 -11.97
C ILE A 238 3.78 -2.08 -11.71
N LEU A 239 3.97 -1.29 -12.77
CA LEU A 239 4.66 -0.02 -12.70
C LEU A 239 3.81 0.99 -11.92
N VAL A 240 4.40 1.55 -10.86
CA VAL A 240 3.80 2.61 -10.06
C VAL A 240 4.88 3.65 -9.79
N LYS A 241 4.64 4.88 -10.24
CA LYS A 241 5.47 6.06 -9.99
C LYS A 241 4.55 7.22 -9.60
N PRO A 242 5.06 8.25 -8.89
CA PRO A 242 4.26 9.43 -8.58
C PRO A 242 3.56 10.06 -9.79
N THR A 243 4.21 10.07 -10.94
CA THR A 243 3.67 10.61 -12.20
C THR A 243 2.91 9.58 -13.05
N GLU A 244 2.99 8.29 -12.72
CA GLU A 244 2.49 7.20 -13.56
C GLU A 244 2.01 6.04 -12.68
N HIS A 245 0.72 6.06 -12.32
CA HIS A 245 0.12 5.04 -11.45
C HIS A 245 -1.27 4.60 -11.93
N THR A 246 -1.58 4.84 -13.22
CA THR A 246 -2.85 4.42 -13.84
C THR A 246 -3.08 2.92 -13.73
N LEU A 247 -2.03 2.10 -13.80
CA LEU A 247 -2.14 0.66 -13.65
C LEU A 247 -2.69 0.25 -12.28
N LEU A 248 -2.33 0.94 -11.20
CA LEU A 248 -2.88 0.66 -9.87
C LEU A 248 -4.39 0.94 -9.85
N LYS A 249 -4.80 2.09 -10.42
CA LYS A 249 -6.20 2.47 -10.58
C LYS A 249 -6.97 1.41 -11.36
N GLU A 250 -6.45 0.99 -12.51
CA GLU A 250 -7.05 -0.05 -13.35
C GLU A 250 -7.23 -1.37 -12.59
N HIS A 251 -6.22 -1.83 -11.85
CA HIS A 251 -6.31 -3.08 -11.09
C HIS A 251 -7.37 -3.01 -9.98
N LEU A 252 -7.45 -1.90 -9.24
CA LEU A 252 -8.46 -1.72 -8.20
C LEU A 252 -9.88 -1.63 -8.79
N LEU A 253 -10.06 -0.95 -9.92
CA LEU A 253 -11.34 -0.89 -10.62
C LEU A 253 -11.75 -2.26 -11.20
N SER A 254 -10.81 -3.03 -11.75
CA SER A 254 -11.09 -4.39 -12.22
C SER A 254 -11.54 -5.32 -11.09
N ILE A 255 -10.93 -5.21 -9.90
CA ILE A 255 -11.41 -5.95 -8.71
C ILE A 255 -12.86 -5.58 -8.38
N LEU A 256 -13.18 -4.28 -8.39
CA LEU A 256 -14.53 -3.82 -8.13
C LEU A 256 -15.54 -4.37 -9.17
N GLU A 257 -15.16 -4.40 -10.45
CA GLU A 257 -15.99 -4.98 -11.52
C GLU A 257 -16.22 -6.49 -11.32
N ILE A 258 -15.16 -7.25 -11.02
CA ILE A 258 -15.22 -8.69 -10.76
C ILE A 258 -16.19 -8.97 -9.59
N MET A 259 -15.98 -8.33 -8.45
CA MET A 259 -16.81 -8.56 -7.26
C MET A 259 -18.28 -8.15 -7.47
N ASN A 260 -18.53 -7.06 -8.20
CA ASN A 260 -19.88 -6.64 -8.55
C ASN A 260 -20.56 -7.59 -9.55
N SER A 261 -19.79 -8.28 -10.40
CA SER A 261 -20.31 -9.26 -11.35
C SER A 261 -20.69 -10.59 -10.68
N GLU A 262 -19.92 -11.05 -9.68
CA GLU A 262 -20.23 -12.26 -8.91
C GLU A 262 -21.59 -12.14 -8.20
N ARG A 263 -21.95 -10.93 -7.74
CA ARG A 263 -23.28 -10.65 -7.20
C ARG A 263 -24.41 -11.00 -8.19
N ARG A 264 -24.26 -10.62 -9.46
CA ARG A 264 -25.32 -10.78 -10.48
C ARG A 264 -25.61 -12.25 -10.80
N LEU A 265 -24.66 -13.15 -10.52
CA LEU A 265 -24.83 -14.58 -10.77
C LEU A 265 -25.53 -15.30 -9.61
N ILE A 266 -25.65 -14.66 -8.44
CA ILE A 266 -26.22 -15.25 -7.22
C ILE A 266 -27.58 -14.61 -6.87
N SER A 267 -27.96 -13.50 -7.51
CA SER A 267 -29.29 -12.87 -7.44
C SER A 267 -30.25 -13.43 -8.49
#